data_AF-A0A925RIE2-F1
#
_entry.id   AF-A0A925RIE2-F1
#
_cell.length_a   1.000
_cell.length_b   1.000
_cell.length_c   1.000
_cell.angle_alpha   90.00
_cell.angle_beta   90.00
_cell.angle_gamma   90.00
#
_symmetry.space_group_name_H-M   'P 1'
#
loop_
_entity.id
_entity.type
_entity.pdbx_description
1 polymer ?
#
loop_
_entity_poly.entity_id
_entity_poly.type
_entity_poly.pdbx_seq_one_letter_code
_entity_poly.pdbx_strand_id
1 'polypeptide(L)'
;MTQSIATPNTPKLTYSVVLKKLDEGYTATVLGWADCQAVGATREGAIDNLRQRLTEQLQQSEVISLEIDNPNYEHPWAKFAGMFAEDHDFEAVQADIAAYRQEIDAEADEP
;
A
#
# COMPACT_ATOMS: atom_id res chain seq x y z
N MET A 1 29.07 36.84 -17.12
CA MET A 1 28.03 35.80 -17.32
C MET A 1 27.44 35.49 -15.96
N THR A 2 26.24 35.96 -15.68
CA THR A 2 25.57 35.78 -14.39
C THR A 2 24.90 34.41 -14.40
N GLN A 3 25.42 33.46 -13.62
CA GLN A 3 24.80 32.14 -13.51
C GLN A 3 23.49 32.26 -12.74
N SER A 4 22.41 31.79 -13.37
CA SER A 4 21.07 31.65 -12.80
C SER A 4 21.10 30.52 -11.77
N ILE A 5 20.86 30.85 -10.50
CA ILE A 5 20.82 29.87 -9.43
C ILE A 5 19.50 29.12 -9.55
N ALA A 6 19.55 27.86 -9.99
CA ALA A 6 18.41 26.97 -10.02
C ALA A 6 17.84 26.85 -8.60
N THR A 7 16.55 27.16 -8.43
CA THR A 7 15.84 26.99 -7.16
C THR A 7 15.92 25.52 -6.76
N PRO A 8 16.35 25.18 -5.53
CA PRO A 8 16.40 23.79 -5.10
C PRO A 8 14.98 23.23 -5.11
N ASN A 9 14.77 22.20 -5.93
CA ASN A 9 13.49 21.51 -6.06
C ASN A 9 13.25 20.72 -4.78
N THR A 10 12.59 21.36 -3.80
CA THR A 10 12.31 20.73 -2.51
C THR A 10 11.24 19.66 -2.74
N PRO A 11 11.48 18.40 -2.37
CA PRO A 11 10.48 17.35 -2.53
C PRO A 11 9.22 17.70 -1.74
N LYS A 12 8.06 17.70 -2.41
CA LYS A 12 6.76 17.96 -1.77
C LYS A 12 6.19 16.65 -1.27
N LEU A 13 5.84 16.61 0.02
CA LEU A 13 5.10 15.53 0.64
C LEU A 13 3.59 15.83 0.57
N THR A 14 2.78 14.79 0.31
CA THR A 14 1.32 14.90 0.28
C THR A 14 0.73 14.02 1.36
N TYR A 15 -0.14 14.60 2.18
CA TYR A 15 -0.83 13.90 3.27
C TYR A 15 -2.33 13.98 3.07
N SER A 16 -3.03 12.88 3.34
CA SER A 16 -4.49 12.87 3.42
C SER A 16 -4.93 13.55 4.72
N VAL A 17 -5.84 14.52 4.61
CA VAL A 17 -6.30 15.33 5.74
C VAL A 17 -7.81 15.19 5.88
N VAL A 18 -8.26 14.91 7.10
CA VAL A 18 -9.66 14.97 7.50
C VAL A 18 -9.97 16.40 7.92
N LEU A 19 -10.87 17.06 7.17
CA LEU A 19 -11.40 18.37 7.50
C LEU A 19 -12.80 18.23 8.09
N LYS A 20 -13.02 18.79 9.27
CA LYS A 20 -14.31 18.79 9.95
C LYS A 20 -14.72 20.22 10.29
N LYS A 21 -15.94 20.60 9.89
CA LYS A 21 -16.55 21.86 10.31
C LYS A 21 -17.04 21.73 11.75
N LEU A 22 -16.79 22.75 12.57
CA LEU A 22 -17.30 22.88 13.94
C LEU A 22 -18.35 24.00 13.98
N ASP A 23 -19.01 24.17 15.13
CA ASP A 23 -19.94 25.29 15.36
C ASP A 23 -19.24 26.63 15.15
N GLU A 24 -17.99 26.72 15.64
CA GLU A 24 -17.09 27.85 15.43
C GLU A 24 -15.79 27.40 14.75
N GLY A 25 -15.81 27.42 13.42
CA GLY A 25 -14.61 27.19 12.59
C GLY A 25 -14.45 25.76 12.08
N TYR A 26 -13.19 25.34 11.97
CA TYR A 26 -12.79 24.10 11.30
C TYR A 26 -11.64 23.42 12.05
N THR A 27 -11.61 22.09 11.97
CA THR A 27 -10.48 21.25 12.38
C THR A 27 -9.92 20.52 11.17
N ALA A 28 -8.60 20.46 11.07
CA ALA A 28 -7.86 19.72 10.06
C ALA A 28 -6.95 18.72 10.77
N THR A 29 -7.04 17.43 10.42
CA THR A 29 -6.28 16.35 11.08
C THR A 29 -5.63 15.46 10.03
N VAL A 30 -4.36 15.08 10.20
CA VAL A 30 -3.72 14.11 9.30
C VAL A 30 -4.36 12.73 9.50
N LEU A 31 -4.76 12.09 8.41
CA LEU A 31 -5.36 10.75 8.45
C LEU A 31 -4.35 9.75 9.01
N GLY A 32 -4.75 8.99 10.04
CA GLY A 32 -3.87 8.03 10.72
C GLY A 32 -2.94 8.64 11.77
N TRP A 33 -2.93 9.97 11.96
CA TRP A 33 -2.11 10.65 12.96
C TRP A 33 -2.94 11.65 13.76
N ALA A 34 -3.71 11.14 14.72
CA ALA A 34 -4.67 11.92 15.50
C ALA A 34 -4.04 13.11 16.24
N ASP A 35 -2.79 12.98 16.70
CA ASP A 35 -2.06 14.04 17.40
C ASP A 35 -1.61 15.19 16.49
N CYS A 36 -1.60 14.97 15.17
CA CYS A 36 -1.29 16.00 14.18
C CYS A 36 -2.59 16.65 13.69
N GLN A 37 -3.11 17.57 14.51
CA GLN A 37 -4.34 18.32 14.26
C GLN A 37 -4.13 19.83 14.43
N ALA A 38 -4.89 20.64 13.70
CA ALA A 38 -5.00 22.06 13.95
C ALA A 38 -6.45 22.56 13.82
N VAL A 39 -6.74 23.69 14.46
CA VAL A 39 -8.02 24.39 14.42
C VAL A 39 -7.82 25.72 13.69
N GLY A 40 -8.82 26.18 12.95
CA GLY A 40 -8.85 27.51 12.37
C GLY A 40 -10.27 28.05 12.24
N ALA A 41 -10.42 29.38 12.30
CA ALA A 41 -11.71 30.04 12.14
C ALA A 41 -12.32 29.85 10.73
N THR A 42 -11.47 29.64 9.73
CA THR A 42 -11.85 29.33 8.35
C THR A 42 -11.27 27.98 7.94
N ARG A 43 -11.82 27.43 6.84
CA ARG A 43 -11.33 26.18 6.26
C ARG A 43 -9.84 26.29 5.92
N GLU A 44 -9.46 27.36 5.24
CA GLU A 44 -8.07 27.64 4.84
C GLU A 44 -7.18 27.86 6.06
N GLY A 45 -7.66 28.59 7.07
CA GLY A 45 -6.92 28.80 8.31
C GLY A 45 -6.60 27.50 9.05
N ALA A 46 -7.54 26.54 9.10
CA ALA A 46 -7.29 25.24 9.70
C ALA A 46 -6.23 24.44 8.91
N ILE A 47 -6.25 24.53 7.57
CA ILE A 47 -5.26 23.87 6.70
C ILE A 47 -3.87 24.50 6.87
N ASP A 48 -3.77 25.82 6.93
CA ASP A 48 -2.50 26.53 7.07
C ASP A 48 -1.88 26.26 8.44
N ASN A 49 -2.69 26.29 9.50
CA ASN A 49 -2.24 25.92 10.85
C ASN A 49 -1.78 24.47 10.91
N LEU A 50 -2.48 23.55 10.21
CA LEU A 50 -2.05 22.16 10.12
C LEU A 50 -0.72 22.02 9.37
N ARG A 51 -0.55 22.76 8.27
CA ARG A 51 0.69 22.76 7.49
C ARG A 51 1.87 23.22 8.34
N GLN A 52 1.70 24.26 9.14
CA GLN A 52 2.73 24.73 10.07
C GLN A 52 3.09 23.64 11.09
N ARG A 53 2.09 23.11 11.80
CA ARG A 53 2.29 22.07 12.82
C ARG A 53 2.99 20.84 12.25
N LEU A 54 2.55 20.37 11.09
CA LEU A 54 3.15 19.21 10.42
C LEU A 54 4.60 19.49 10.01
N THR A 55 4.90 20.70 9.53
CA THR A 55 6.27 21.09 9.17
C THR A 55 7.18 21.10 10.39
N GLU A 56 6.74 21.70 11.51
CA GLU A 56 7.50 21.71 12.77
C GLU A 56 7.74 20.30 13.31
N GLN A 57 6.74 19.42 13.20
CA GLN A 57 6.86 18.03 13.63
C GLN A 57 7.88 17.26 12.77
N LEU A 58 7.86 17.44 11.45
CA LEU A 58 8.79 16.79 10.52
C LEU A 58 10.22 17.36 10.58
N GLN A 59 10.44 18.53 11.15
CA GLN A 59 11.81 19.01 11.43
C GLN A 59 12.49 18.19 12.55
N GLN A 60 11.70 17.56 13.41
CA GLN A 60 12.18 16.79 14.56
C GLN A 60 11.96 15.28 14.38
N SER A 61 11.29 14.85 13.31
CA SER A 61 10.91 13.46 13.09
C SER A 61 10.97 13.06 11.62
N GLU A 62 11.26 11.79 11.38
CA GLU A 62 11.29 11.20 10.04
C GLU A 62 10.09 10.28 9.85
N VAL A 63 9.44 10.35 8.69
CA VAL A 63 8.38 9.41 8.32
C VAL A 63 9.03 8.23 7.61
N ILE A 64 8.97 7.06 8.25
CA ILE A 64 9.45 5.80 7.68
C ILE A 64 8.29 4.87 7.37
N SER A 65 8.48 4.03 6.36
CA SER A 65 7.62 2.86 6.12
C SER A 65 8.21 1.68 6.89
N LEU A 66 7.40 1.07 7.77
CA LEU A 66 7.77 -0.16 8.46
C LEU A 66 6.94 -1.31 7.88
N GLU A 67 7.61 -2.27 7.27
CA GLU A 67 7.00 -3.55 6.89
C GLU A 67 6.94 -4.46 8.12
N ILE A 68 5.80 -5.13 8.32
CA ILE A 68 5.60 -6.12 9.36
C ILE A 68 4.98 -7.38 8.76
N ASP A 69 5.31 -8.54 9.32
CA ASP A 69 4.62 -9.77 8.98
C ASP A 69 3.16 -9.68 9.43
N ASN A 70 2.24 -10.16 8.58
CA ASN A 70 0.84 -10.27 8.98
C ASN A 70 0.69 -11.50 9.90
N PRO A 71 0.42 -11.33 11.21
CA PRO A 71 0.39 -12.44 12.16
C PRO A 71 -0.78 -13.39 11.90
N ASN A 72 -1.80 -12.95 11.15
CA ASN A 72 -2.98 -13.73 10.80
C ASN A 72 -2.98 -14.12 9.32
N TYR A 73 -1.83 -14.03 8.63
CA TYR A 73 -1.76 -14.47 7.26
C TYR A 73 -1.79 -15.99 7.18
N GLU A 74 -2.95 -16.52 6.81
CA GLU A 74 -3.07 -17.86 6.27
C GLU A 74 -2.94 -17.78 4.75
N HIS A 75 -1.99 -18.54 4.18
CA HIS A 75 -1.85 -18.60 2.73
C HIS A 75 -3.17 -19.16 2.14
N PRO A 76 -3.85 -18.48 1.20
CA PRO A 76 -5.17 -18.88 0.74
C PRO A 76 -5.24 -20.31 0.18
N TRP A 77 -4.11 -20.84 -0.28
CA TRP A 77 -3.99 -22.18 -0.84
C TRP A 77 -3.48 -23.24 0.15
N ALA A 78 -3.12 -22.85 1.38
CA ALA A 78 -2.64 -23.80 2.38
C ALA A 78 -3.66 -24.89 2.67
N LYS A 79 -4.96 -24.54 2.67
CA LYS A 79 -6.07 -25.49 2.86
C LYS A 79 -6.19 -26.58 1.78
N PHE A 80 -5.55 -26.39 0.62
CA PHE A 80 -5.58 -27.33 -0.49
C PHE A 80 -4.29 -28.17 -0.58
N ALA A 81 -3.28 -27.87 0.25
CA ALA A 81 -2.04 -28.63 0.26
C ALA A 81 -2.34 -30.09 0.67
N GLY A 82 -2.00 -31.03 -0.21
CA GLY A 82 -2.25 -32.46 0.02
C GLY A 82 -3.71 -32.89 -0.11
N MET A 83 -4.59 -32.06 -0.68
CA MET A 83 -6.04 -32.36 -0.79
C MET A 83 -6.35 -33.72 -1.46
N PHE A 84 -5.46 -34.22 -2.32
CA PHE A 84 -5.64 -35.49 -3.05
C PHE A 84 -4.69 -36.60 -2.56
N ALA A 85 -4.02 -36.43 -1.42
CA ALA A 85 -3.00 -37.38 -0.97
C ALA A 85 -3.56 -38.79 -0.67
N GLU A 86 -4.82 -38.88 -0.26
CA GLU A 86 -5.52 -40.15 0.03
C GLU A 86 -6.55 -40.50 -1.05
N ASP A 87 -6.58 -39.75 -2.16
CA ASP A 87 -7.52 -40.01 -3.25
C ASP A 87 -6.96 -41.09 -4.18
N HIS A 88 -7.56 -42.28 -4.12
CA HIS A 88 -7.15 -43.45 -4.90
C HIS A 88 -7.31 -43.25 -6.41
N ASP A 89 -8.22 -42.37 -6.85
CA ASP A 89 -8.47 -42.11 -8.27
C ASP A 89 -7.49 -41.06 -8.83
N PHE A 90 -6.74 -40.35 -7.97
CA PHE A 90 -5.82 -39.31 -8.39
C PHE A 90 -4.64 -39.82 -9.23
N GLU A 91 -4.27 -41.09 -9.08
CA GLU A 91 -3.24 -41.73 -9.93
C GLU A 91 -3.71 -41.83 -11.39
N ALA A 92 -4.98 -42.18 -11.63
CA ALA A 92 -5.55 -42.25 -12.97
C ALA A 92 -5.61 -40.84 -13.61
N VAL A 93 -6.02 -39.83 -12.83
CA VAL A 93 -6.03 -38.43 -13.30
C VAL A 93 -4.63 -37.97 -13.71
N GLN A 94 -3.59 -38.32 -12.94
CA GLN A 94 -2.21 -37.99 -13.29
C GLN A 94 -1.74 -38.68 -14.57
N ALA A 95 -2.13 -39.95 -14.78
CA ALA A 95 -1.81 -40.69 -16.00
C ALA A 95 -2.46 -40.04 -17.24
N ASP A 96 -3.73 -39.64 -17.15
CA ASP A 96 -4.44 -38.95 -18.23
C ASP A 96 -3.79 -37.60 -18.57
N ILE A 97 -3.42 -36.81 -17.55
CA ILE A 97 -2.71 -35.54 -17.74
C ILE A 97 -1.35 -35.78 -18.41
N ALA A 98 -0.62 -36.83 -18.01
CA ALA A 98 0.69 -37.15 -18.60
C ALA A 98 0.58 -37.56 -20.06
N ALA A 99 -0.40 -38.41 -20.40
CA ALA A 99 -0.67 -38.81 -21.78
C ALA A 99 -1.01 -37.60 -22.65
N TYR A 100 -1.91 -36.73 -22.18
CA TYR A 100 -2.28 -35.51 -22.88
C TYR A 100 -1.09 -34.57 -23.13
N ARG A 101 -0.19 -34.41 -22.16
CA ARG A 101 1.03 -33.60 -22.33
C ARG A 101 1.97 -34.19 -23.38
N GLN A 102 2.15 -35.51 -23.39
CA GLN A 102 2.99 -36.17 -24.39
C GLN A 102 2.46 -35.98 -25.81
N GLU A 103 1.13 -36.01 -26.00
CA GLU A 103 0.50 -35.74 -27.30
C GLU A 103 0.79 -34.30 -27.77
N ILE A 104 0.61 -33.31 -26.89
CA ILE A 104 0.90 -31.90 -27.22
C ILE A 104 2.38 -31.68 -27.51
N ASP A 105 3.27 -32.21 -26.67
CA ASP A 105 4.71 -32.02 -26.84
C ASP A 105 5.20 -32.67 -28.15
N ALA A 106 4.64 -33.82 -28.53
CA ALA A 106 4.93 -34.47 -29.80
C ALA A 106 4.44 -33.67 -31.02
N GLU A 107 3.27 -33.02 -30.93
CA GLU A 107 2.74 -32.14 -31.98
C GLU A 107 3.53 -30.83 -32.10
N ALA A 108 4.10 -30.34 -30.99
CA ALA A 108 4.94 -29.13 -30.97
C ALA A 108 6.36 -29.36 -31.54
N ASP A 109 6.84 -30.60 -31.55
CA ASP A 109 8.15 -31.01 -32.09
C ASP A 109 8.08 -31.46 -33.58
N GLU A 110 6.91 -31.40 -34.23
CA GLU A 110 6.80 -31.57 -35.68
C GLU A 110 7.32 -30.31 -36.42
N PRO A 111 8.25 -30.45 -37.40
CA PRO A 111 8.96 -29.32 -38.04
C PRO A 111 8.15 -28.46 -39.02
#